data_AF-A0A368F5T3-F1
#
_entry.id   AF-A0A368F5T3-F1
#
_cell.length_a   1.000
_cell.length_b   1.000
_cell.length_c   1.000
_cell.angle_alpha   90.00
_cell.angle_beta   90.00
_cell.angle_gamma   90.00
#
_symmetry.space_group_name_H-M   'P 1'
#
loop_
_entity.id
_entity.type
_entity.pdbx_description
1 polymer ?
#
loop_
_entity_poly.entity_id
_entity_poly.type
_entity_poly.pdbx_seq_one_letter_code
_entity_poly.pdbx_strand_id
1 'polypeptide(L)'
;MMRVNNLDELCLSAEEEGEFDPAYLSRFCSVCNREAPIRSHHCPICKICVLRKDHHCFITGACVGLGNQRYFIIFLFWACVGLLLGARYTIVYLYQTSTAGFPLGFLYCVGPIAVVRWIAGYTNFLHAFVCSIFSFILASLVAAGGFFGMQIYYTCYGYTMYEYHSSVRDAFDGDG
;
A
#
# COMPACT_ATOMS: atom_id res chain seq x y z
N MET A 1 23.87 -20.84 7.55
CA MET A 1 23.21 -19.56 7.27
C MET A 1 22.77 -19.01 8.62
N MET A 2 23.48 -18.01 9.15
CA MET A 2 23.18 -17.44 10.48
C MET A 2 21.79 -16.82 10.44
N ARG A 3 20.92 -17.21 11.38
CA ARG A 3 19.72 -16.44 11.71
C ARG A 3 20.21 -15.14 12.34
N VAL A 4 19.74 -14.01 11.82
CA VAL A 4 19.90 -12.72 12.50
C VAL A 4 18.78 -12.67 13.54
N ASN A 5 19.00 -13.35 14.67
CA ASN A 5 18.16 -13.19 15.86
C ASN A 5 18.42 -11.76 16.35
N ASN A 6 17.51 -10.83 16.06
CA ASN A 6 17.50 -9.44 16.52
C ASN A 6 18.81 -8.62 16.37
N LEU A 7 18.77 -7.54 15.59
CA LEU A 7 19.90 -6.60 15.43
C LEU A 7 20.44 -6.06 16.77
N ASP A 8 19.56 -5.95 17.76
CA ASP A 8 19.92 -5.54 19.12
C ASP A 8 20.79 -6.60 19.82
N GLU A 9 20.51 -7.90 19.67
CA GLU A 9 21.33 -8.97 20.26
C GLU A 9 22.72 -9.05 19.61
N LEU A 10 22.81 -8.85 18.29
CA LEU A 10 24.07 -8.80 17.55
C LEU A 10 24.94 -7.59 17.91
N CYS A 11 24.32 -6.42 18.12
CA CYS A 11 25.04 -5.23 18.58
C CYS A 11 25.51 -5.39 20.03
N LEU A 12 24.65 -5.94 20.90
CA LEU A 12 24.98 -6.21 22.30
C LEU A 12 26.09 -7.25 22.44
N SER A 13 26.08 -8.33 21.65
CA SER A 13 27.16 -9.34 21.66
C SER A 13 28.48 -8.78 21.13
N ALA A 14 28.44 -7.90 20.11
CA ALA A 14 29.63 -7.27 19.56
C ALA A 14 30.23 -6.20 20.49
N GLU A 15 29.39 -5.50 21.27
CA GLU A 15 29.84 -4.61 22.35
C GLU A 15 30.46 -5.39 23.51
N GLU A 16 29.89 -6.54 23.90
CA GLU A 16 30.43 -7.40 24.97
C GLU A 16 31.79 -8.02 24.61
N GLU A 17 32.02 -8.38 23.34
CA GLU A 17 33.31 -8.93 22.87
C GLU A 17 34.38 -7.86 22.59
N GLY A 18 34.04 -6.56 22.70
CA GLY A 18 34.96 -5.45 22.42
C GLY A 18 35.34 -5.31 20.94
N GLU A 19 34.63 -6.00 20.05
CA GLU A 19 34.83 -6.06 18.60
C GLU A 19 33.59 -5.54 17.87
N PHE A 20 33.17 -4.32 18.21
CA PHE A 20 32.10 -3.65 17.46
C PHE A 20 32.65 -3.17 16.10
N ASP A 21 32.55 -4.02 15.08
CA ASP A 21 32.79 -3.60 13.69
C ASP A 21 31.50 -3.00 13.09
N PRO A 22 31.44 -1.68 12.85
CA PRO A 22 30.28 -1.02 12.25
C PRO A 22 29.95 -1.54 10.84
N ALA A 23 30.82 -2.31 10.19
CA ALA A 23 30.53 -2.98 8.93
C ALA A 23 29.36 -3.98 9.03
N TYR A 24 29.05 -4.52 10.20
CA TYR A 24 27.87 -5.40 10.39
C TYR A 24 26.54 -4.64 10.28
N LEU A 25 26.54 -3.32 10.46
CA LEU A 25 25.36 -2.46 10.38
C LEU A 25 25.13 -1.89 8.98
N SER A 26 25.99 -2.19 8.02
CA SER A 26 25.84 -1.75 6.63
C SER A 26 26.08 -2.89 5.65
N ARG A 27 25.57 -2.70 4.44
CA ARG A 27 25.84 -3.55 3.29
C ARG A 27 26.24 -2.67 2.12
N PHE A 28 27.25 -3.10 1.39
CA PHE A 28 27.64 -2.41 0.19
C PHE A 28 26.59 -2.58 -0.92
N CYS A 29 26.08 -1.48 -1.45
CA CYS A 29 25.23 -1.51 -2.64
C CYS A 29 26.08 -1.30 -3.90
N SER A 30 26.24 -2.35 -4.71
CA SER A 30 27.00 -2.28 -5.97
C SER A 30 26.42 -1.29 -6.98
N VAL A 31 25.10 -1.08 -6.98
CA VAL A 31 24.43 -0.15 -7.92
C VAL A 31 24.68 1.32 -7.53
N CYS A 32 24.66 1.63 -6.23
CA CYS A 32 24.91 2.99 -5.74
C CYS A 32 26.39 3.25 -5.41
N ASN A 33 27.24 2.22 -5.48
CA ASN A 33 28.67 2.27 -5.11
C ASN A 33 28.91 2.91 -3.73
N ARG A 34 28.11 2.51 -2.73
CA ARG A 34 28.19 3.04 -1.36
C ARG A 34 27.70 2.02 -0.34
N GLU A 35 28.18 2.17 0.90
CA GLU A 35 27.61 1.51 2.07
C GLU A 35 26.17 1.99 2.30
N ALA A 36 25.25 1.05 2.43
CA ALA A 36 23.85 1.28 2.74
C ALA A 36 23.55 0.63 4.10
N PRO A 37 22.87 1.31 5.04
CA PRO A 37 22.57 0.71 6.33
C PRO A 37 21.79 -0.59 6.19
N ILE A 38 21.85 -1.46 7.19
CA ILE A 38 21.10 -2.70 7.25
C ILE A 38 19.60 -2.43 7.00
N ARG A 39 18.92 -3.39 6.36
CA ARG A 39 17.52 -3.25 5.89
C ARG A 39 17.27 -2.12 4.88
N SER A 40 18.32 -1.47 4.33
CA SER A 40 18.17 -0.52 3.22
C SER A 40 18.21 -1.23 1.88
N HIS A 41 17.21 -1.04 1.02
CA HIS A 41 17.15 -1.69 -0.30
C HIS A 41 17.17 -0.68 -1.45
N HIS A 42 17.89 -1.01 -2.51
CA HIS A 42 17.94 -0.20 -3.73
C HIS A 42 16.56 -0.18 -4.42
N CYS A 43 16.11 0.99 -4.86
CA CYS A 43 14.96 1.13 -5.73
C CYS A 43 15.44 1.38 -7.17
N PRO A 44 15.19 0.46 -8.12
CA PRO A 44 15.57 0.65 -9.52
C PRO A 44 14.86 1.82 -10.19
N ILE A 45 13.72 2.28 -9.66
CA ILE A 45 12.94 3.39 -10.21
C ILE A 45 13.50 4.72 -9.70
N CYS A 46 13.65 4.87 -8.38
CA CYS A 46 14.20 6.09 -7.77
C CYS A 46 15.72 6.19 -7.84
N LYS A 47 16.42 5.10 -8.20
CA LYS A 47 17.89 5.00 -8.27
C LYS A 47 18.62 5.34 -6.96
N ILE A 48 17.98 5.06 -5.83
CA ILE A 48 18.52 5.30 -4.49
C ILE A 48 18.29 4.08 -3.58
N CYS A 49 19.16 3.90 -2.60
CA CYS A 49 18.91 2.99 -1.47
C CYS A 49 17.97 3.67 -0.47
N VAL A 50 16.89 2.98 -0.14
CA VAL A 50 15.87 3.46 0.81
C VAL A 50 15.98 2.64 2.08
N LEU A 51 16.14 3.31 3.22
CA LEU A 51 16.20 2.69 4.53
C LEU A 51 14.84 2.08 4.91
N ARG A 52 14.85 0.83 5.38
CA ARG A 52 13.66 0.05 5.70
C ARG A 52 12.61 0.18 4.60
N LYS A 53 13.05 -0.08 3.36
CA LYS A 53 12.23 0.13 2.15
C LYS A 53 11.02 -0.79 2.19
N ASP A 54 9.84 -0.22 2.07
CA ASP A 54 8.59 -0.95 1.98
C ASP A 54 8.24 -1.28 0.53
N HIS A 55 8.01 -0.25 -0.29
CA HIS A 55 7.79 -0.40 -1.72
C HIS A 55 8.05 0.92 -2.47
N HIS A 56 8.09 0.86 -3.79
CA HIS A 56 7.94 2.06 -4.62
C HIS A 56 6.46 2.23 -4.94
N CYS A 57 5.85 3.31 -4.47
CA CYS A 57 4.43 3.56 -4.69
C CYS A 57 4.25 4.41 -5.94
N PHE A 58 3.60 3.85 -6.96
CA PHE A 58 3.29 4.59 -8.19
C PHE A 58 2.27 5.71 -7.97
N ILE A 59 1.42 5.61 -6.94
CA ILE A 59 0.39 6.61 -6.63
C ILE A 59 1.02 7.87 -6.05
N THR A 60 1.98 7.74 -5.14
CA THR A 60 2.68 8.90 -4.56
C THR A 60 3.90 9.33 -5.40
N GLY A 61 4.28 8.54 -6.40
CA GLY A 61 5.47 8.76 -7.21
C GLY A 61 6.79 8.65 -6.42
N ALA A 62 6.75 8.02 -5.24
CA ALA A 62 7.86 8.00 -4.30
C ALA A 62 8.04 6.62 -3.65
N CYS A 63 9.25 6.34 -3.18
CA CYS A 63 9.47 5.20 -2.31
C CYS A 63 8.88 5.44 -0.92
N VAL A 64 8.22 4.40 -0.41
CA VAL A 64 7.78 4.31 0.98
C VAL A 64 8.84 3.52 1.75
N GLY A 65 9.28 4.07 2.88
CA GLY A 65 10.24 3.44 3.79
C GLY A 65 10.24 4.18 5.13
N LEU A 66 11.28 4.00 5.95
CA LEU A 66 11.31 4.50 7.34
C LEU A 66 10.93 5.99 7.45
N GLY A 67 11.45 6.83 6.56
CA GLY A 67 11.29 8.29 6.64
C GLY A 67 9.86 8.79 6.37
N ASN A 68 8.99 7.99 5.74
CA ASN A 68 7.66 8.44 5.32
C ASN A 68 6.53 7.40 5.49
N GLN A 69 6.81 6.21 6.02
CA GLN A 69 5.80 5.16 6.24
C GLN A 69 4.60 5.65 7.07
N ARG A 70 4.85 6.42 8.13
CA ARG A 70 3.76 7.01 8.95
C ARG A 70 2.82 7.92 8.15
N TYR A 71 3.37 8.73 7.25
CA TYR A 71 2.57 9.63 6.42
C TYR A 71 1.79 8.85 5.37
N PHE A 72 2.38 7.75 4.88
CA PHE A 72 1.71 6.86 3.95
C PHE A 72 0.51 6.15 4.57
N ILE A 73 0.64 5.66 5.82
CA ILE A 73 -0.48 5.07 6.58
C ILE A 73 -1.60 6.10 6.80
N ILE A 74 -1.26 7.33 7.19
CA ILE A 74 -2.23 8.42 7.36
C ILE A 74 -2.91 8.77 6.02
N PHE A 75 -2.15 8.81 4.93
CA PHE A 75 -2.69 9.01 3.58
C PHE A 75 -3.73 7.94 3.22
N LEU A 76 -3.43 6.66 3.46
CA LEU A 76 -4.36 5.57 3.20
C LEU A 76 -5.63 5.65 4.07
N PHE A 77 -5.49 6.02 5.34
CA PHE A 77 -6.63 6.25 6.23
C PHE A 77 -7.57 7.33 5.67
N TRP A 78 -7.02 8.50 5.32
CA TRP A 78 -7.81 9.60 4.76
C TRP A 78 -8.37 9.27 3.37
N ALA A 79 -7.66 8.49 2.56
CA ALA A 79 -8.18 7.97 1.31
C ALA A 79 -9.42 7.09 1.53
N CYS A 80 -9.38 6.18 2.52
CA CYS A 80 -10.53 5.36 2.89
C CYS A 80 -11.71 6.22 3.35
N VAL A 81 -11.49 7.21 4.21
CA VAL A 81 -12.54 8.13 4.68
C VAL A 81 -13.16 8.90 3.50
N GLY A 82 -12.34 9.46 2.61
CA GLY A 82 -12.82 10.17 1.42
C GLY A 82 -13.65 9.29 0.49
N LEU A 83 -13.19 8.05 0.27
CA LEU A 83 -13.91 7.06 -0.55
C LEU A 83 -15.24 6.65 0.10
N LEU A 84 -15.30 6.47 1.42
CA LEU A 84 -16.54 6.18 2.14
C LEU A 84 -17.56 7.33 2.04
N LEU A 85 -17.09 8.58 2.17
CA LEU A 85 -17.95 9.74 1.98
C LEU A 85 -18.46 9.83 0.54
N GLY A 86 -17.59 9.64 -0.45
CA GLY A 86 -17.97 9.59 -1.87
C GLY A 86 -18.98 8.48 -2.16
N ALA A 87 -18.79 7.29 -1.59
CA ALA A 87 -19.72 6.17 -1.70
C ALA A 87 -21.09 6.53 -1.09
N ARG A 88 -21.11 7.21 0.05
CA ARG A 88 -22.36 7.68 0.69
C ARG A 88 -23.12 8.68 -0.18
N TYR A 89 -22.44 9.65 -0.79
CA TYR A 89 -23.14 10.63 -1.65
C TYR A 89 -23.66 9.99 -2.93
N THR A 90 -22.87 9.13 -3.56
CA THR A 90 -23.24 8.45 -4.80
C THR A 90 -24.37 7.44 -4.57
N ILE A 91 -24.35 6.67 -3.49
CA ILE A 91 -25.42 5.72 -3.18
C ILE A 91 -26.75 6.42 -2.92
N VAL A 92 -26.76 7.58 -2.22
CA VAL A 92 -28.00 8.35 -1.99
C VAL A 92 -28.61 8.83 -3.30
N TYR A 93 -27.79 9.35 -4.24
CA TYR A 93 -28.25 9.73 -5.57
C TYR A 93 -28.82 8.53 -6.35
N LEU A 94 -28.12 7.39 -6.31
CA LEU A 94 -28.58 6.17 -6.99
C LEU A 94 -29.88 5.65 -6.38
N TYR A 95 -30.09 5.74 -5.06
CA TYR A 95 -31.36 5.36 -4.44
C TYR A 95 -32.55 6.21 -4.91
N GLN A 96 -32.32 7.50 -5.19
CA GLN A 96 -33.37 8.42 -5.63
C GLN A 96 -33.69 8.29 -7.13
N THR A 97 -32.70 7.89 -7.93
CA THR A 97 -32.81 7.90 -9.40
C THR A 97 -32.90 6.52 -10.04
N SER A 98 -32.42 5.48 -9.37
CA SER A 98 -32.52 4.11 -9.85
C SER A 98 -33.92 3.57 -9.62
N THR A 99 -34.51 2.98 -10.65
CA THR A 99 -35.81 2.32 -10.58
C THR A 99 -35.75 1.16 -9.57
N ALA A 100 -36.40 1.33 -8.42
CA ALA A 100 -36.47 0.39 -7.29
C ALA A 100 -37.18 -0.96 -7.59
N GLY A 101 -37.34 -1.34 -8.86
CA GLY A 101 -38.24 -2.42 -9.29
C GLY A 101 -37.58 -3.75 -9.68
N PHE A 102 -36.26 -3.83 -9.83
CA PHE A 102 -35.61 -5.05 -10.32
C PHE A 102 -34.64 -5.66 -9.29
N PRO A 103 -34.74 -6.97 -9.00
CA PRO A 103 -33.88 -7.67 -8.03
C PRO A 103 -32.39 -7.64 -8.38
N LEU A 104 -32.05 -7.33 -9.64
CA LEU A 104 -30.67 -7.18 -10.15
C LEU A 104 -30.31 -5.72 -10.50
N GLY A 105 -31.08 -4.73 -10.02
CA GLY A 105 -30.88 -3.31 -10.37
C GLY A 105 -29.48 -2.76 -10.07
N PHE A 106 -28.77 -3.34 -9.10
CA PHE A 106 -27.38 -2.97 -8.80
C PHE A 106 -26.41 -3.31 -9.96
N LEU A 107 -26.68 -4.36 -10.75
CA LEU A 107 -25.84 -4.72 -11.91
C LEU A 107 -25.90 -3.63 -12.99
N TYR A 108 -27.02 -2.90 -13.10
CA TYR A 108 -27.12 -1.77 -14.02
C TYR A 108 -26.28 -0.56 -13.59
N CYS A 109 -25.84 -0.53 -12.33
CA CYS A 109 -24.96 0.50 -11.80
C CYS A 109 -23.46 0.16 -11.98
N VAL A 110 -23.14 -1.04 -12.48
CA VAL A 110 -21.76 -1.43 -12.79
C VAL A 110 -21.25 -0.59 -13.97
N GLY A 111 -20.10 0.07 -13.82
CA GLY A 111 -19.59 1.08 -14.74
C GLY A 111 -19.67 0.70 -16.23
N PRO A 112 -19.07 -0.42 -16.67
CA PRO A 112 -19.18 -0.87 -18.05
C PRO A 112 -20.63 -1.04 -18.56
N ILE A 113 -21.52 -1.58 -17.73
CA ILE A 113 -22.94 -1.79 -18.08
C ILE A 113 -23.65 -0.45 -18.19
N ALA A 114 -23.38 0.49 -17.26
CA ALA A 114 -23.95 1.82 -17.28
C ALA A 114 -23.53 2.62 -18.54
N VAL A 115 -22.27 2.49 -18.97
CA VAL A 115 -21.77 3.11 -20.21
C VAL A 115 -22.48 2.53 -21.44
N VAL A 116 -22.61 1.20 -21.53
CA VAL A 116 -23.33 0.56 -22.65
C VAL A 116 -24.79 1.01 -22.72
N ARG A 117 -25.46 1.11 -21.56
CA ARG A 117 -26.86 1.59 -21.49
C ARG A 117 -27.01 3.03 -21.95
N TRP A 118 -26.05 3.90 -21.64
CA TRP A 118 -26.05 5.27 -22.14
C TRP A 118 -25.84 5.33 -23.64
N ILE A 119 -24.87 4.58 -24.19
CA ILE A 119 -24.60 4.52 -25.63
C ILE A 119 -25.84 4.00 -26.39
N ALA A 120 -26.54 3.02 -25.83
CA ALA A 120 -27.77 2.49 -26.41
C ALA A 120 -29.02 3.37 -26.17
N GLY A 121 -28.88 4.53 -25.52
CA GLY A 121 -29.96 5.50 -25.32
C GLY A 121 -30.95 5.17 -24.18
N TYR A 122 -30.65 4.16 -23.34
CA TYR A 122 -31.53 3.77 -22.23
C TYR A 122 -31.42 4.68 -21.00
N THR A 123 -30.33 5.43 -20.85
CA THR A 123 -30.06 6.28 -19.69
C THR A 123 -29.37 7.59 -20.08
N ASN A 124 -29.56 8.63 -19.28
CA ASN A 124 -28.88 9.91 -19.48
C ASN A 124 -27.39 9.83 -19.11
N PHE A 125 -26.57 10.71 -19.72
CA PHE A 125 -25.13 10.80 -19.47
C PHE A 125 -24.79 10.92 -17.97
N LEU A 126 -25.51 11.79 -17.25
CA LEU A 126 -25.28 12.02 -15.82
C LEU A 126 -25.44 10.73 -14.99
N HIS A 127 -26.46 9.92 -15.29
CA HIS A 127 -26.68 8.66 -14.57
C HIS A 127 -25.55 7.66 -14.86
N ALA A 128 -25.15 7.50 -16.12
CA ALA A 128 -24.04 6.63 -16.48
C ALA A 128 -22.69 7.08 -15.89
N PHE A 129 -22.46 8.39 -15.82
CA PHE A 129 -21.30 8.97 -15.17
C PHE A 129 -21.26 8.65 -13.67
N VAL A 130 -22.38 8.87 -12.95
CA VAL A 130 -22.45 8.57 -11.51
C VAL A 130 -22.29 7.08 -11.22
N CYS A 131 -22.90 6.19 -12.02
CA CYS A 131 -22.71 4.74 -11.91
C CYS A 131 -21.24 4.32 -12.12
N SER A 132 -20.56 4.95 -13.08
CA SER A 132 -19.14 4.72 -13.34
C SER A 132 -18.26 5.20 -12.18
N ILE A 133 -18.56 6.38 -11.62
CA ILE A 133 -17.89 6.89 -10.42
C ILE A 133 -18.11 5.96 -9.23
N PHE A 134 -19.34 5.53 -8.97
CA PHE A 134 -19.66 4.64 -7.86
C PHE A 134 -18.87 3.33 -7.95
N SER A 135 -18.80 2.74 -9.16
CA SER A 135 -18.01 1.53 -9.41
C SER A 135 -16.52 1.74 -9.14
N PHE A 136 -15.96 2.87 -9.58
CA PHE A 136 -14.55 3.21 -9.34
C PHE A 136 -14.27 3.45 -7.85
N ILE A 137 -15.17 4.13 -7.15
CA ILE A 137 -15.08 4.35 -5.70
C ILE A 137 -15.08 3.01 -4.96
N LEU A 138 -15.99 2.09 -5.30
CA LEU A 138 -16.07 0.80 -4.64
C LEU A 138 -14.79 -0.03 -4.85
N ALA A 139 -14.29 -0.10 -6.08
CA ALA A 139 -13.04 -0.78 -6.39
C ALA A 139 -11.85 -0.17 -5.62
N SER A 140 -11.78 1.17 -5.59
CA SER A 140 -10.74 1.91 -4.88
C SER A 140 -10.83 1.73 -3.37
N LEU A 141 -12.04 1.63 -2.79
CA LEU A 141 -12.24 1.41 -1.36
C LEU A 141 -11.75 0.03 -0.93
N VAL A 142 -12.06 -1.00 -1.72
CA VAL A 142 -11.56 -2.37 -1.48
C VAL A 142 -10.03 -2.40 -1.57
N ALA A 143 -9.45 -1.79 -2.60
CA ALA A 143 -8.00 -1.75 -2.78
C ALA A 143 -7.30 -0.96 -1.65
N ALA A 144 -7.77 0.26 -1.36
CA ALA A 144 -7.19 1.11 -0.32
C ALA A 144 -7.34 0.50 1.08
N GLY A 145 -8.52 -0.06 1.39
CA GLY A 145 -8.77 -0.73 2.66
C GLY A 145 -7.93 -1.99 2.84
N GLY A 146 -7.80 -2.81 1.79
CA GLY A 146 -6.92 -3.98 1.80
C GLY A 146 -5.46 -3.59 2.00
N PHE A 147 -4.99 -2.56 1.30
CA PHE A 147 -3.62 -2.08 1.44
C PHE A 147 -3.36 -1.44 2.80
N PHE A 148 -4.31 -0.67 3.34
CA PHE A 148 -4.24 -0.12 4.70
C PHE A 148 -4.13 -1.25 5.73
N GLY A 149 -4.99 -2.26 5.66
CA GLY A 149 -4.95 -3.41 6.55
C GLY A 149 -3.61 -4.16 6.49
N MET A 150 -3.08 -4.40 5.29
CA MET A 150 -1.76 -5.02 5.11
C MET A 150 -0.63 -4.17 5.72
N GLN A 151 -0.65 -2.85 5.51
CA GLN A 151 0.36 -1.94 6.06
C GLN A 151 0.32 -1.90 7.59
N ILE A 152 -0.87 -1.88 8.19
CA ILE A 152 -1.03 -1.99 9.65
C ILE A 152 -0.48 -3.33 10.14
N TYR A 153 -0.86 -4.44 9.49
CA TYR A 153 -0.36 -5.77 9.83
C TYR A 153 1.17 -5.82 9.80
N TYR A 154 1.81 -5.44 8.69
CA TYR A 154 3.27 -5.46 8.59
C TYR A 154 3.95 -4.58 9.63
N THR A 155 3.43 -3.37 9.85
CA THR A 155 3.98 -2.45 10.84
C THR A 155 3.86 -3.01 12.26
N CYS A 156 2.74 -3.63 12.61
CA CYS A 156 2.53 -4.24 13.94
C CYS A 156 3.42 -5.46 14.20
N TYR A 157 3.84 -6.18 13.17
CA TYR A 157 4.80 -7.28 13.29
C TYR A 157 6.24 -6.84 12.96
N GLY A 158 6.48 -5.54 12.76
CA GLY A 158 7.81 -5.01 12.47
C GLY A 158 8.41 -5.39 11.12
N TYR A 159 7.60 -5.89 10.20
CA TYR A 159 8.02 -6.18 8.84
C TYR A 159 7.78 -4.99 7.93
N THR A 160 8.60 -4.88 6.89
CA THR A 160 8.20 -4.20 5.66
C THR A 160 7.53 -5.19 4.71
N MET A 161 6.67 -4.69 3.83
CA MET A 161 6.11 -5.45 2.71
C MET A 161 7.23 -6.07 1.86
N TYR A 162 8.33 -5.34 1.62
CA TYR A 162 9.47 -5.89 0.89
C TYR A 162 10.06 -7.11 1.60
N GLU A 163 10.34 -7.03 2.89
CA GLU A 163 10.92 -8.14 3.67
C GLU A 163 9.97 -9.33 3.72
N TYR A 164 8.68 -9.09 3.92
CA TYR A 164 7.69 -10.16 4.02
C TYR A 164 7.54 -10.98 2.73
N HIS A 165 7.70 -10.34 1.56
CA HIS A 165 7.51 -10.96 0.24
C HIS A 165 8.80 -11.30 -0.50
N SER A 166 9.96 -11.03 0.09
CA SER A 166 11.25 -11.34 -0.53
C SER A 166 11.93 -12.52 0.15
N SER A 167 12.92 -13.09 -0.52
CA SER A 167 13.73 -14.18 0.02
C SER A 167 14.57 -13.79 1.24
N VAL A 168 14.53 -12.52 1.66
CA VAL A 168 15.20 -12.06 2.87
C VAL A 168 14.29 -12.11 4.11
N ARG A 169 13.05 -12.62 3.99
CA ARG A 169 12.15 -12.80 5.14
C ARG A 169 12.80 -13.57 6.28
N ASP A 170 13.45 -14.69 5.95
CA ASP A 170 14.09 -15.56 6.95
C ASP A 170 15.38 -14.96 7.53
N ALA A 171 15.84 -13.83 6.98
CA ALA A 171 17.01 -13.11 7.44
C ALA A 171 16.70 -12.05 8.50
N PHE A 172 15.43 -11.74 8.75
CA PHE A 172 15.02 -10.75 9.75
C PHE A 172 13.81 -11.26 10.54
N ASP A 173 13.96 -11.35 11.87
CA ASP A 173 12.81 -11.42 12.75
C ASP A 173 12.15 -10.03 12.81
N GLY A 174 10.82 -10.00 12.84
CA GLY A 174 10.06 -8.75 12.84
C GLY A 174 10.37 -7.91 14.09
N ASP A 175 10.57 -6.59 13.92
CA ASP A 175 10.94 -5.66 15.00
C ASP A 175 9.74 -4.99 15.72
N GLY A 176 8.57 -5.65 15.70
CA GLY A 176 7.27 -5.09 16.09
C GLY A 176 6.78 -5.49 17.46
#